data_AF-A0A956WI53-F1
#
_entry.id   AF-A0A956WI53-F1
#
_cell.length_a   1.000
_cell.length_b   1.000
_cell.length_c   1.000
_cell.angle_alpha   90.00
_cell.angle_beta   90.00
_cell.angle_gamma   90.00
#
_symmetry.space_group_name_H-M   'P 1'
#
loop_
_entity.id
_entity.type
_entity.pdbx_description
1 polymer ?
#
loop_
_entity_poly.entity_id
_entity_poly.type
_entity_poly.pdbx_seq_one_letter_code
_entity_poly.pdbx_strand_id
1 'polypeptide(L)'
;EIAHQWFGNSVSLEQWQDIWLNEGFARYAQVLWDEAEYGESAAQATLRRQISSFANSTRTSDGQGLKIGDPGPDHLFSEVVYAGGAVFLSQLRAEIGDEAFFDLLREWNARYFHGNANSGDFRALAEEISGEDLDVFFTAWLETPWTPDRVADTFPLPAESTPAP
;
A
#
# COMPACT_ATOMS: atom_id res chain seq x y z
N GLU A 1 -1.32 -11.85 10.15
CA GLU A 1 -0.93 -13.28 10.03
C GLU A 1 -1.72 -14.08 9.00
N ILE A 2 -3.06 -14.16 9.03
CA ILE A 2 -3.80 -15.00 8.05
C ILE A 2 -3.60 -14.52 6.59
N ALA A 3 -3.57 -13.20 6.37
CA ALA A 3 -3.31 -12.62 5.05
C ALA A 3 -1.96 -13.03 4.45
N HIS A 4 -0.94 -13.31 5.28
CA HIS A 4 0.37 -13.73 4.77
C HIS A 4 0.32 -15.09 4.07
N GLN A 5 -0.69 -15.93 4.32
CA GLN A 5 -0.87 -17.19 3.59
C GLN A 5 -1.09 -16.97 2.08
N TRP A 6 -1.63 -15.80 1.69
CA TRP A 6 -1.88 -15.41 0.30
C TRP A 6 -1.00 -14.24 -0.18
N PHE A 7 -0.40 -13.47 0.73
CA PHE A 7 0.48 -12.37 0.38
C PHE A 7 1.79 -12.48 1.18
N GLY A 8 2.76 -13.19 0.59
CA GLY A 8 4.09 -13.45 1.14
C GLY A 8 4.46 -14.92 1.27
N ASN A 9 3.51 -15.81 1.59
CA ASN A 9 3.78 -17.26 1.62
C ASN A 9 3.47 -17.96 0.27
N SER A 10 2.44 -17.50 -0.45
CA SER A 10 2.05 -18.06 -1.76
C SER A 10 2.86 -17.48 -2.92
N VAL A 11 3.31 -16.23 -2.78
CA VAL A 11 4.13 -15.50 -3.75
C VAL A 11 5.36 -14.99 -3.01
N SER A 12 6.55 -15.39 -3.45
CA SER A 12 7.81 -14.90 -2.89
C SER A 12 8.21 -13.58 -3.53
N LEU A 13 8.92 -12.73 -2.79
CA LEU A 13 9.49 -11.51 -3.37
C LEU A 13 10.69 -11.87 -4.25
N GLU A 14 10.87 -11.19 -5.37
CA GLU A 14 12.15 -11.25 -6.09
C GLU A 14 13.26 -10.53 -5.33
N GLN A 15 12.93 -9.39 -4.71
CA GLN A 15 13.86 -8.56 -3.96
C GLN A 15 13.21 -8.01 -2.70
N TRP A 16 14.01 -7.81 -1.64
CA TRP A 16 13.51 -7.30 -0.36
C TRP A 16 12.98 -5.86 -0.43
N GLN A 17 13.39 -5.07 -1.41
CA GLN A 17 12.84 -3.72 -1.61
C GLN A 17 11.31 -3.74 -1.83
N ASP A 18 10.78 -4.82 -2.40
CA ASP A 18 9.36 -5.02 -2.69
C ASP A 18 8.57 -5.56 -1.48
N ILE A 19 9.13 -5.53 -0.27
CA ILE A 19 8.55 -6.11 0.96
C ILE A 19 7.15 -5.58 1.32
N TRP A 20 6.76 -4.41 0.79
CA TRP A 20 5.40 -3.89 0.91
C TRP A 20 4.34 -4.85 0.32
N LEU A 21 4.69 -5.66 -0.69
CA LEU A 21 3.79 -6.68 -1.26
C LEU A 21 3.39 -7.75 -0.23
N ASN A 22 4.17 -7.91 0.84
CA ASN A 22 3.82 -8.80 1.94
C ASN A 22 3.21 -8.01 3.09
N GLU A 23 3.95 -7.03 3.60
CA GLU A 23 3.66 -6.35 4.85
C GLU A 23 2.53 -5.32 4.69
N GLY A 24 2.49 -4.63 3.56
CA GLY A 24 1.41 -3.71 3.20
C GLY A 24 0.08 -4.43 3.00
N PHE A 25 0.11 -5.58 2.31
CA PHE A 25 -1.07 -6.44 2.16
C PHE A 25 -1.57 -7.01 3.48
N ALA A 26 -0.67 -7.49 4.33
CA ALA A 26 -1.05 -7.99 5.65
C ALA A 26 -1.68 -6.90 6.53
N ARG A 27 -1.19 -5.65 6.41
CA ARG A 27 -1.79 -4.49 7.09
C ARG A 27 -3.14 -4.12 6.46
N TYR A 28 -3.27 -4.10 5.13
CA TYR A 28 -4.52 -3.77 4.44
C TYR A 28 -5.64 -4.78 4.69
N ALA A 29 -5.30 -6.05 4.90
CA ALA A 29 -6.27 -7.09 5.24
C ALA A 29 -7.07 -6.77 6.51
N GLN A 30 -6.54 -5.93 7.43
CA GLN A 30 -7.30 -5.44 8.58
C GLN A 30 -8.44 -4.51 8.16
N VAL A 31 -8.20 -3.65 7.15
CA VAL A 31 -9.23 -2.76 6.59
C VAL A 31 -10.33 -3.59 5.91
N LEU A 32 -9.95 -4.58 5.09
CA LEU A 32 -10.89 -5.48 4.42
C LEU A 32 -11.69 -6.33 5.41
N TRP A 33 -11.06 -6.80 6.49
CA TRP A 33 -11.75 -7.53 7.55
C TRP A 33 -12.80 -6.67 8.25
N ASP A 34 -12.43 -5.45 8.65
CA ASP A 34 -13.36 -4.54 9.32
C ASP A 34 -14.53 -4.13 8.41
N GLU A 35 -14.27 -3.98 7.10
CA GLU A 35 -15.32 -3.76 6.10
C GLU A 35 -16.31 -4.93 6.04
N ALA A 36 -15.80 -6.16 5.99
CA ALA A 36 -16.61 -7.37 5.87
C ALA A 36 -17.42 -7.66 7.14
N GLU A 37 -16.82 -7.49 8.32
CA GLU A 37 -17.43 -7.90 9.59
C GLU A 37 -18.25 -6.77 10.24
N TYR A 38 -17.82 -5.52 10.09
CA TYR A 38 -18.37 -4.37 10.81
C TYR A 38 -18.85 -3.23 9.89
N GLY A 39 -18.68 -3.36 8.57
CA GLY A 39 -19.12 -2.41 7.57
C GLY A 39 -18.17 -1.24 7.32
N GLU A 40 -18.55 -0.41 6.35
CA GLU A 40 -17.70 0.65 5.79
C GLU A 40 -17.19 1.64 6.85
N SER A 41 -18.02 2.05 7.81
CA SER A 41 -17.61 2.97 8.87
C SER A 41 -16.42 2.45 9.70
N ALA A 42 -16.39 1.15 9.97
CA ALA A 42 -15.28 0.53 10.71
C ALA A 42 -14.01 0.47 9.85
N ALA A 43 -14.15 0.07 8.58
CA ALA A 43 -13.06 0.07 7.61
C ALA A 43 -12.42 1.47 7.48
N GLN A 44 -13.25 2.52 7.37
CA GLN A 44 -12.80 3.90 7.30
C GLN A 44 -12.09 4.36 8.57
N ALA A 45 -12.58 3.96 9.75
CA ALA A 45 -11.89 4.25 11.01
C ALA A 45 -10.51 3.56 11.07
N THR A 46 -10.39 2.35 10.53
CA THR A 46 -9.13 1.60 10.47
C THR A 46 -8.16 2.18 9.47
N LEU A 47 -8.65 2.53 8.27
CA LEU A 47 -7.85 3.21 7.25
C LEU A 47 -7.33 4.57 7.74
N ARG A 48 -8.15 5.37 8.44
CA ARG A 48 -7.69 6.63 9.05
C ARG A 48 -6.54 6.44 10.04
N ARG A 49 -6.52 5.34 10.78
CA ARG A 49 -5.38 5.01 11.66
C ARG A 49 -4.13 4.69 10.86
N GLN A 50 -4.25 3.97 9.74
CA GLN A 50 -3.12 3.71 8.85
C GLN A 50 -2.58 4.99 8.22
N ILE A 51 -3.46 5.87 7.77
CA ILE A 51 -3.09 7.18 7.20
C ILE A 51 -2.35 8.03 8.23
N SER A 52 -2.86 8.11 9.46
CA SER A 52 -2.17 8.81 10.54
C SER A 52 -0.81 8.18 10.87
N SER A 53 -0.69 6.84 10.87
CA SER A 53 0.60 6.17 11.08
C SER A 53 1.58 6.49 9.95
N PHE A 54 1.12 6.42 8.71
CA PHE A 54 1.91 6.70 7.52
C PHE A 54 2.36 8.17 7.47
N ALA A 55 1.49 9.12 7.79
CA ALA A 55 1.83 10.54 7.82
C ALA A 55 2.85 10.90 8.91
N ASN A 56 2.82 10.19 10.05
CA ASN A 56 3.79 10.39 11.14
C ASN A 56 5.07 9.54 11.00
N SER A 57 5.20 8.80 9.90
CA SER A 57 6.38 7.97 9.63
C SER A 57 7.53 8.80 9.06
N THR A 58 8.67 8.15 8.76
CA THR A 58 9.92 8.79 8.31
C THR A 58 9.84 9.27 6.84
N ARG A 59 8.78 9.98 6.46
CA ARG A 59 8.61 10.60 5.15
C ARG A 59 8.77 12.11 5.29
N THR A 60 9.78 12.66 4.64
CA THR A 60 10.11 14.08 4.69
C THR A 60 10.04 14.67 3.29
N SER A 61 9.52 15.89 3.19
CA SER A 61 9.39 16.63 1.92
C SER A 61 10.73 17.12 1.36
N ASP A 62 11.81 17.03 2.13
CA ASP A 62 13.18 17.37 1.72
C ASP A 62 13.86 16.26 0.88
N GLY A 63 13.13 15.18 0.58
CA GLY A 63 13.61 14.07 -0.24
C GLY A 63 14.45 13.03 0.51
N GLN A 64 14.64 13.18 1.83
CA GLN A 64 15.37 12.23 2.68
C GLN A 64 14.47 11.14 3.29
N GLY A 65 13.16 11.19 3.02
CA GLY A 65 12.19 10.23 3.53
C GLY A 65 12.34 8.83 2.93
N LEU A 66 11.77 7.84 3.60
CA LEU A 66 11.74 6.46 3.10
C LEU A 66 10.69 6.29 2.00
N LYS A 67 11.01 5.47 1.01
CA LYS A 67 10.10 5.05 -0.06
C LYS A 67 9.37 3.77 0.33
N ILE A 68 8.19 3.53 -0.22
CA ILE A 68 7.44 2.28 0.02
C ILE A 68 8.08 1.14 -0.79
N GLY A 69 8.41 1.39 -2.07
CA GLY A 69 8.96 0.38 -2.98
C GLY A 69 10.48 0.19 -2.87
N ASP A 70 11.16 1.01 -2.08
CA ASP A 70 12.58 0.86 -1.75
C ASP A 70 12.88 1.51 -0.39
N PRO A 71 12.52 0.85 0.72
CA PRO A 71 12.75 1.39 2.05
C PRO A 71 14.23 1.30 2.48
N GLY A 72 15.07 0.55 1.75
CA GLY A 72 16.40 0.17 2.19
C GLY A 72 16.40 -0.96 3.25
N PRO A 73 17.55 -1.63 3.43
CA PRO A 73 17.66 -2.88 4.20
C PRO A 73 17.35 -2.73 5.70
N ASP A 74 17.62 -1.55 6.28
CA ASP A 74 17.39 -1.30 7.70
C ASP A 74 15.93 -0.91 8.03
N HIS A 75 15.09 -0.75 7.00
CA HIS A 75 13.73 -0.23 7.14
C HIS A 75 12.65 -1.11 6.50
N LEU A 76 13.00 -2.35 6.14
CA LEU A 76 12.10 -3.35 5.55
C LEU A 76 10.81 -3.55 6.36
N PHE A 77 10.86 -3.36 7.68
CA PHE A 77 9.75 -3.55 8.61
C PHE A 77 9.28 -2.25 9.28
N SER A 78 9.45 -1.12 8.59
CA SER A 78 9.02 0.20 9.09
C SER A 78 7.54 0.48 8.79
N GLU A 79 6.93 1.43 9.52
CA GLU A 79 5.55 1.86 9.25
C GLU A 79 5.36 2.45 7.84
N VAL A 80 6.42 2.91 7.18
CA VAL A 80 6.37 3.32 5.77
C VAL A 80 5.99 2.14 4.88
N VAL A 81 6.50 0.94 5.16
CA VAL A 81 6.17 -0.28 4.44
C VAL A 81 4.77 -0.76 4.83
N TYR A 82 4.50 -0.91 6.13
CA TYR A 82 3.23 -1.45 6.62
C TYR A 82 2.04 -0.53 6.35
N ALA A 83 2.02 0.64 6.99
CA ALA A 83 0.92 1.58 6.88
C ALA A 83 0.89 2.21 5.49
N GLY A 84 2.06 2.57 4.93
CA GLY A 84 2.13 3.10 3.56
C GLY A 84 1.64 2.11 2.52
N GLY A 85 2.05 0.84 2.60
CA GLY A 85 1.54 -0.21 1.71
C GLY A 85 0.03 -0.40 1.84
N ALA A 86 -0.53 -0.34 3.06
CA ALA A 86 -1.98 -0.44 3.25
C ALA A 86 -2.75 0.76 2.67
N VAL A 87 -2.22 1.97 2.84
CA VAL A 87 -2.84 3.17 2.26
C VAL A 87 -2.72 3.13 0.73
N PHE A 88 -1.56 2.74 0.19
CA PHE A 88 -1.37 2.53 -1.24
C PHE A 88 -2.41 1.58 -1.83
N LEU A 89 -2.62 0.41 -1.22
CA LEU A 89 -3.61 -0.56 -1.69
C LEU A 89 -5.04 -0.03 -1.65
N SER A 90 -5.39 0.72 -0.59
CA SER A 90 -6.69 1.39 -0.52
C SER A 90 -6.89 2.40 -1.64
N GLN A 91 -5.85 3.16 -1.97
CA GLN A 91 -5.91 4.18 -3.03
C GLN A 91 -5.88 3.54 -4.41
N LEU A 92 -5.19 2.40 -4.58
CA LEU A 92 -5.27 1.62 -5.81
C LEU A 92 -6.69 1.12 -6.03
N ARG A 93 -7.33 0.54 -5.00
CA ARG A 93 -8.75 0.12 -5.06
C ARG A 93 -9.67 1.29 -5.44
N ALA A 94 -9.41 2.49 -4.91
CA ALA A 94 -10.19 3.67 -5.27
C ALA A 94 -9.94 4.13 -6.72
N GLU A 95 -8.72 3.97 -7.25
CA GLU A 95 -8.37 4.33 -8.63
C GLU A 95 -9.01 3.36 -9.64
N ILE A 96 -8.79 2.05 -9.48
CA ILE A 96 -9.22 1.03 -10.47
C ILE A 96 -10.63 0.47 -10.21
N GLY A 97 -11.22 0.79 -9.06
CA GLY A 97 -12.53 0.30 -8.63
C GLY A 97 -12.52 -1.09 -7.97
N ASP A 98 -13.58 -1.37 -7.22
CA ASP A 98 -13.70 -2.58 -6.39
C ASP A 98 -13.60 -3.89 -7.19
N GLU A 99 -14.32 -3.99 -8.31
CA GLU A 99 -14.37 -5.21 -9.12
C GLU A 99 -12.97 -5.56 -9.65
N ALA A 100 -12.31 -4.61 -10.33
CA ALA A 100 -10.96 -4.80 -10.85
C ALA A 100 -9.95 -5.07 -9.72
N PHE A 101 -10.09 -4.40 -8.58
CA PHE A 101 -9.18 -4.61 -7.45
C PHE A 101 -9.27 -6.03 -6.88
N PHE A 102 -10.47 -6.54 -6.62
CA PHE A 102 -10.61 -7.89 -6.10
C PHE A 102 -10.28 -8.97 -7.14
N ASP A 103 -10.49 -8.68 -8.43
CA ASP A 103 -10.03 -9.53 -9.54
C ASP A 103 -8.49 -9.58 -9.58
N LEU A 104 -7.82 -8.44 -9.43
CA LEU A 104 -6.36 -8.33 -9.28
C LEU A 104 -5.84 -9.18 -8.12
N LEU A 105 -6.47 -9.14 -6.95
CA LEU A 105 -6.01 -9.93 -5.80
C LEU A 105 -6.07 -11.44 -6.05
N ARG A 106 -7.11 -11.90 -6.75
CA ARG A 106 -7.31 -13.30 -7.10
C ARG A 106 -6.32 -13.74 -8.18
N GLU A 107 -6.16 -12.94 -9.22
CA GLU A 107 -5.26 -13.24 -10.33
C GLU A 107 -3.78 -13.17 -9.91
N TRP A 108 -3.40 -12.23 -9.04
CA TRP A 108 -2.04 -12.15 -8.48
C TRP A 108 -1.66 -13.46 -7.79
N ASN A 109 -2.55 -13.96 -6.94
CA ASN A 109 -2.34 -15.22 -6.24
C ASN A 109 -2.29 -16.42 -7.20
N ALA A 110 -3.12 -16.45 -8.24
CA ALA A 110 -3.18 -17.56 -9.18
C ALA A 110 -1.95 -17.59 -10.10
N ARG A 111 -1.55 -16.43 -10.62
CA ARG A 111 -0.49 -16.27 -11.63
C ARG A 111 0.90 -16.47 -11.07
N TYR A 112 1.15 -15.94 -9.87
CA TYR A 112 2.48 -15.98 -9.24
C TYR A 112 2.59 -17.04 -8.14
N PHE A 113 1.61 -17.96 -8.05
CA PHE A 113 1.60 -19.03 -7.07
C PHE A 113 2.89 -19.87 -7.11
N HIS A 114 3.55 -20.03 -5.96
CA HIS A 114 4.86 -20.69 -5.80
C HIS A 114 5.99 -20.10 -6.65
N GLY A 115 5.82 -18.89 -7.17
CA GLY A 115 6.82 -18.15 -7.92
C GLY A 115 7.39 -16.97 -7.14
N ASN A 116 8.18 -16.16 -7.85
CA ASN A 116 8.66 -14.87 -7.39
C ASN A 116 8.02 -13.76 -8.22
N ALA A 117 7.75 -12.61 -7.59
CA ALA A 117 7.27 -11.43 -8.27
C ALA A 117 7.79 -10.15 -7.59
N ASN A 118 7.72 -9.03 -8.31
CA ASN A 118 8.14 -7.70 -7.85
C ASN A 118 7.02 -6.65 -8.01
N SER A 119 7.29 -5.39 -7.62
CA SER A 119 6.30 -4.30 -7.74
C SER A 119 5.88 -4.02 -9.20
N GLY A 120 6.78 -4.21 -10.16
CA GLY A 120 6.51 -4.05 -11.59
C GLY A 120 5.55 -5.10 -12.13
N ASP A 121 5.69 -6.36 -11.69
CA ASP A 121 4.76 -7.44 -12.02
C ASP A 121 3.34 -7.15 -11.48
N PHE A 122 3.27 -6.61 -10.25
CA PHE A 122 1.99 -6.25 -9.63
C PHE A 122 1.33 -5.09 -10.38
N ARG A 123 2.11 -4.07 -10.75
CA ARG A 123 1.64 -2.96 -11.58
C ARG A 123 1.12 -3.45 -12.92
N ALA A 124 1.93 -4.23 -13.65
CA ALA A 124 1.54 -4.72 -14.98
C ALA A 124 0.25 -5.54 -14.93
N LEU A 125 0.06 -6.35 -13.87
CA LEU A 125 -1.19 -7.07 -13.68
C LEU A 125 -2.37 -6.15 -13.35
N ALA A 126 -2.15 -5.12 -12.54
CA ALA A 126 -3.19 -4.14 -12.24
C ALA A 126 -3.66 -3.41 -13.51
N GLU A 127 -2.72 -2.99 -14.37
CA GLU A 127 -3.00 -2.35 -15.66
C GLU A 127 -3.71 -3.31 -16.64
N GLU A 128 -3.31 -4.58 -16.68
CA GLU A 128 -3.97 -5.61 -17.49
C GLU A 128 -5.45 -5.76 -17.12
N ILE A 129 -5.76 -5.77 -15.82
CA ILE A 129 -7.11 -6.02 -15.30
C ILE A 129 -7.98 -4.76 -15.36
N SER A 130 -7.43 -3.59 -15.01
CA SER A 130 -8.18 -2.34 -15.02
C SER A 130 -8.32 -1.72 -16.41
N GLY A 131 -7.36 -2.00 -17.30
CA GLY A 131 -7.23 -1.31 -18.59
C GLY A 131 -6.71 0.13 -18.47
N GLU A 132 -6.23 0.54 -17.30
CA GLU A 132 -5.69 1.87 -17.03
C GLU A 132 -4.16 1.88 -17.11
N ASP A 133 -3.59 3.05 -17.45
CA ASP A 133 -2.15 3.32 -17.32
C ASP A 133 -1.88 3.80 -15.90
N LEU A 134 -1.13 3.00 -15.13
CA LEU A 134 -0.88 3.22 -13.71
C LEU A 134 0.57 3.63 -13.44
N ASP A 135 1.38 3.92 -14.47
CA ASP A 135 2.78 4.33 -14.34
C ASP A 135 2.91 5.51 -13.36
N VAL A 136 2.17 6.59 -13.62
CA VAL A 136 2.22 7.82 -12.80
C VAL A 136 1.74 7.54 -11.37
N PHE A 137 0.73 6.69 -11.21
CA PHE A 137 0.22 6.32 -9.89
C PHE A 137 1.28 5.56 -9.09
N PHE A 138 1.84 4.49 -9.65
CA PHE A 138 2.84 3.67 -8.96
C PHE A 138 4.12 4.45 -8.67
N THR A 139 4.62 5.25 -9.61
CA THR A 139 5.79 6.11 -9.37
C THR A 139 5.52 7.10 -8.23
N ALA A 140 4.37 7.78 -8.24
CA ALA A 140 4.03 8.74 -7.20
C ALA A 140 3.99 8.10 -5.81
N TRP A 141 3.53 6.86 -5.69
CA TRP A 141 3.37 6.18 -4.41
C TRP A 141 4.61 5.42 -3.94
N LEU A 142 5.18 4.59 -4.81
CA LEU A 142 6.22 3.65 -4.43
C LEU A 142 7.62 4.26 -4.49
N GLU A 143 7.85 5.21 -5.40
CA GLU A 143 9.20 5.70 -5.72
C GLU A 143 9.51 7.07 -5.12
N THR A 144 8.50 7.79 -4.62
CA THR A 144 8.69 9.07 -3.95
C THR A 144 8.75 8.92 -2.42
N PRO A 145 9.52 9.79 -1.72
CA PRO A 145 9.64 9.79 -0.27
C PRO A 145 8.59 10.65 0.48
N TRP A 146 7.62 11.26 -0.21
CA TRP A 146 6.57 12.09 0.39
C TRP A 146 5.17 11.53 0.13
N THR A 147 4.21 11.82 1.00
CA THR A 147 2.82 11.38 0.80
C THR A 147 2.19 12.12 -0.38
N PRO A 148 1.62 11.43 -1.39
CA PRO A 148 0.97 12.11 -2.50
C PRO A 148 -0.24 12.95 -2.05
N ASP A 149 -0.46 14.11 -2.69
CA ASP A 149 -1.56 15.04 -2.36
C ASP A 149 -2.94 14.37 -2.38
N ARG A 150 -3.14 13.37 -3.25
CA ARG A 150 -4.36 12.55 -3.31
C ARG A 150 -4.75 11.96 -1.95
N VAL A 151 -3.81 11.67 -1.06
CA VAL A 151 -4.11 11.21 0.32
C VAL A 151 -4.64 12.34 1.17
N ALA A 152 -4.03 13.53 1.11
CA ALA A 152 -4.45 14.70 1.87
C ALA A 152 -5.83 15.20 1.41
N ASP A 153 -6.14 15.06 0.12
CA ASP A 153 -7.44 15.40 -0.45
C ASP A 153 -8.54 14.41 -0.02
N THR A 154 -8.22 13.11 0.03
CA THR A 154 -9.17 12.05 0.40
C THR A 154 -9.34 11.95 1.92
N PHE A 155 -8.26 12.23 2.66
CA PHE A 155 -8.17 12.18 4.11
C PHE A 155 -7.32 13.36 4.60
N PRO A 156 -7.93 14.49 5.01
CA PRO A 156 -7.16 15.61 5.52
C PRO A 156 -6.30 15.13 6.68
N LEU A 157 -4.99 15.13 6.47
CA LEU A 157 -4.02 14.83 7.50
C LEU A 157 -4.17 15.88 8.61
N PRO A 158 -4.01 15.51 9.89
CA PRO A 158 -3.95 16.50 10.94
C PRO A 158 -2.87 17.52 10.58
N ALA A 159 -3.23 18.81 10.59
CA ALA A 159 -2.30 19.88 10.23
C ALA A 159 -0.99 19.72 11.02
N GLU A 160 0.15 19.84 10.32
CA GLU A 160 1.45 19.88 10.98
C GLU A 160 1.38 20.88 12.13
N SER A 161 1.56 20.39 13.36
CA SER A 161 1.74 21.27 14.50
C SER A 161 3.06 21.98 14.30
N THR A 162 3.01 23.15 13.67
CA THR A 162 4.12 24.10 13.62
C THR A 162 4.74 24.15 15.02
N PRO A 163 6.01 23.79 15.22
CA PRO A 163 6.61 23.91 16.53
C PRO A 163 6.54 25.38 16.95
N ALA A 164 5.98 25.63 18.13
CA ALA A 164 5.90 26.96 18.69
C ALA A 164 7.32 27.55 18.82
N PRO A 165 7.49 28.87 18.58
CA PRO A 165 8.79 29.52 18.60
C PRO A 165 9.49 29.49 19.96
#